data_AF-A0A420HEV5-F1
#
_entry.id   AF-A0A420HEV5-F1
#
_cell.length_a   1.000
_cell.length_b   1.000
_cell.length_c   1.000
_cell.angle_alpha   90.00
_cell.angle_beta   90.00
_cell.angle_gamma   90.00
#
_symmetry.space_group_name_H-M   'P 1'
#
loop_
_entity.id
_entity.type
_entity.pdbx_description
1 polymer ?
#
loop_
_entity_poly.entity_id
_entity_poly.type
_entity_poly.pdbx_seq_one_letter_code
_entity_poly.pdbx_strand_id
1 'polypeptide(L)'
;MTSRSIVQQNPFVTDLDYNRRNKTPRPLSENERARLEEFIDSIHYSARYSDNEYEYRHVQLPKNMLKQIPKEYHDSQKGTLKLLWEEEWRAMGITQSLGWEHYEVHEPEPHILLFKRPINYAPPEHPI
;
A
#
# COMPACT_ATOMS: atom_id res chain seq x y z
N MET A 1 -45.76 -20.52 4.75
CA MET A 1 -44.60 -20.90 5.57
C MET A 1 -43.37 -20.76 4.68
N THR A 2 -42.69 -19.61 4.73
CA THR A 2 -41.53 -19.38 3.86
C THR A 2 -40.37 -18.97 4.74
N SER A 3 -39.43 -19.90 4.90
CA SER A 3 -38.22 -19.75 5.70
C SER A 3 -37.40 -18.55 5.21
N ARG A 4 -37.15 -17.60 6.11
CA ARG A 4 -36.11 -16.58 5.93
C ARG A 4 -34.78 -17.23 6.28
N SER A 5 -33.97 -17.56 5.29
CA SER A 5 -32.57 -17.94 5.52
C SER A 5 -31.81 -16.69 5.98
N ILE A 6 -31.39 -16.73 7.24
CA ILE A 6 -30.52 -15.73 7.88
C ILE A 6 -29.13 -15.91 7.27
N VAL A 7 -28.66 -14.93 6.49
CA VAL A 7 -27.27 -14.85 6.08
C VAL A 7 -26.47 -14.41 7.31
N GLN A 8 -25.77 -15.37 7.91
CA GLN A 8 -24.83 -15.13 9.02
C GLN A 8 -23.67 -14.28 8.49
N GLN A 9 -23.65 -13.00 8.90
CA GLN A 9 -22.51 -12.10 8.71
C GLN A 9 -21.33 -12.68 9.51
N ASN A 10 -20.25 -13.04 8.81
CA ASN A 10 -19.03 -13.59 9.40
C ASN A 10 -18.11 -12.41 9.79
N PRO A 11 -17.80 -12.16 11.08
CA PRO A 11 -17.17 -10.92 11.54
C PRO A 11 -15.64 -10.82 11.32
N PHE A 12 -15.04 -11.67 10.46
CA PHE A 12 -13.58 -11.76 10.29
C PHE A 12 -13.07 -11.54 8.87
N VAL A 13 -13.88 -10.94 7.99
CA VAL A 13 -13.32 -10.37 6.76
C VAL A 13 -12.81 -8.99 7.14
N THR A 14 -11.49 -8.83 7.32
CA THR A 14 -10.88 -7.50 7.24
C THR A 14 -11.21 -6.98 5.85
N ASP A 15 -12.25 -6.16 5.78
CA ASP A 15 -12.67 -5.38 4.62
C ASP A 15 -11.48 -4.48 4.30
N LEU A 16 -10.52 -4.99 3.53
CA LEU A 16 -9.54 -4.15 2.88
C LEU A 16 -10.40 -3.15 2.11
N ASP A 17 -10.41 -1.91 2.57
CA ASP A 17 -11.23 -0.86 1.98
C ASP A 17 -10.61 -0.52 0.62
N TYR A 18 -10.80 -1.41 -0.35
CA TYR A 18 -10.29 -1.32 -1.71
C TYR A 18 -10.79 -0.04 -2.40
N ASN A 19 -11.83 0.60 -1.85
CA ASN A 19 -12.27 1.94 -2.27
C ASN A 19 -11.22 3.03 -2.01
N ARG A 20 -10.23 2.78 -1.15
CA ARG A 20 -9.13 3.70 -0.87
C ARG A 20 -8.00 3.63 -1.90
N ARG A 21 -8.04 2.73 -2.90
CA ARG A 21 -7.10 2.68 -4.02
C ARG A 21 -7.61 3.50 -5.21
N ASN A 22 -6.70 3.91 -6.08
CA ASN A 22 -7.09 4.30 -7.45
C ASN A 22 -7.70 3.07 -8.16
N LYS A 23 -8.73 3.27 -8.99
CA LYS A 23 -9.37 2.15 -9.72
C LYS A 23 -8.40 1.38 -10.62
N THR A 24 -7.40 2.09 -11.14
CA THR A 24 -6.30 1.56 -11.95
C THR A 24 -5.01 2.22 -11.49
N PRO A 25 -3.84 1.55 -11.61
CA PRO A 25 -2.55 2.17 -11.30
C PRO A 25 -2.36 3.46 -12.10
N ARG A 26 -2.04 4.57 -11.43
CA ARG A 26 -1.77 5.85 -12.07
C ARG A 26 -0.25 6.04 -12.17
N PRO A 27 0.38 5.93 -13.36
CA PRO A 27 1.82 6.09 -13.50
C PRO A 27 2.25 7.52 -13.17
N LEU A 28 3.48 7.67 -12.65
CA LEU A 28 4.12 8.97 -12.51
C LEU A 28 4.64 9.47 -13.86
N SER A 29 4.47 10.76 -14.14
CA SER A 29 5.20 11.44 -15.21
C SER A 29 6.69 11.56 -14.88
N GLU A 30 7.53 11.81 -15.88
CA GLU A 30 8.98 12.01 -15.69
C GLU A 30 9.28 13.13 -14.70
N ASN A 31 8.57 14.26 -14.80
CA ASN A 31 8.72 15.39 -13.91
C ASN A 31 8.34 15.05 -12.46
N GLU A 32 7.29 14.26 -12.25
CA GLU A 32 6.90 13.83 -10.91
C GLU A 32 7.92 12.85 -10.33
N ARG A 33 8.42 11.91 -11.13
CA ARG A 33 9.47 10.99 -10.72
C ARG A 33 10.76 11.74 -10.33
N ALA A 34 11.20 12.69 -11.15
CA ALA A 34 12.39 13.50 -10.88
C ALA A 34 12.30 14.29 -9.56
N ARG A 35 11.10 14.77 -9.19
CA ARG A 35 10.88 15.44 -7.89
C ARG A 35 10.98 14.50 -6.69
N LEU A 36 10.72 13.21 -6.88
CA LEU A 36 10.80 12.23 -5.81
C LEU A 36 12.22 11.68 -5.63
N GLU A 37 13.06 11.78 -6.66
CA GLU A 37 14.39 11.18 -6.73
C GLU A 37 15.30 11.60 -5.56
N GLU A 38 15.27 12.88 -5.18
CA GLU A 38 16.09 13.40 -4.05
C GLU A 38 15.74 12.77 -2.69
N PHE A 39 14.58 12.14 -2.55
CA PHE A 39 14.11 11.56 -1.28
C PHE A 39 14.36 10.05 -1.17
N ILE A 40 14.68 9.37 -2.27
CA ILE A 40 14.72 7.89 -2.34
C ILE A 40 15.69 7.31 -1.31
N ASP A 41 16.89 7.89 -1.21
CA ASP A 41 17.92 7.42 -0.27
C ASP A 41 17.55 7.64 1.21
N SER A 42 16.55 8.49 1.47
CA SER A 42 16.06 8.78 2.82
C SER A 42 14.83 7.96 3.20
N ILE A 43 14.34 7.06 2.33
CA ILE A 43 13.24 6.15 2.65
C ILE A 43 13.73 5.11 3.66
N HIS A 44 13.04 5.01 4.80
CA HIS A 44 13.39 4.06 5.84
C HIS A 44 12.50 2.81 5.79
N TYR A 45 13.11 1.64 6.00
CA TYR A 45 12.43 0.35 5.97
C TYR A 45 12.57 -0.33 7.33
N SER A 46 11.44 -0.66 7.96
CA SER A 46 11.45 -1.35 9.26
C SER A 46 12.04 -2.76 9.18
N ALA A 47 12.37 -3.34 10.33
CA ALA A 47 12.52 -4.79 10.41
C ALA A 47 11.22 -5.51 10.00
N ARG A 48 11.35 -6.75 9.51
CA ARG A 48 10.22 -7.61 9.15
C ARG A 48 9.74 -8.35 10.40
N TYR A 49 8.43 -8.51 10.54
CA TYR A 49 7.79 -9.28 11.61
C TYR A 49 6.67 -10.11 11.00
N SER A 50 6.29 -11.22 11.62
CA SER A 50 5.31 -12.15 11.04
C SER A 50 4.34 -12.67 12.09
N ASP A 51 3.15 -13.04 11.63
CA ASP A 51 2.27 -13.94 12.35
C ASP A 51 2.30 -15.34 11.69
N ASN A 52 1.19 -16.09 11.73
CA ASN A 52 1.11 -17.42 11.12
C ASN A 52 0.75 -17.38 9.62
N GLU A 53 0.27 -16.26 9.10
CA GLU A 53 -0.27 -16.14 7.74
C GLU A 53 0.55 -15.15 6.89
N TYR A 54 1.01 -14.05 7.47
CA TYR A 54 1.65 -12.95 6.78
C TYR A 54 2.98 -12.52 7.42
N GLU A 55 3.86 -12.02 6.56
CA GLU A 55 5.01 -11.20 6.90
C GLU A 55 4.64 -9.73 6.69
N TYR A 56 5.08 -8.87 7.61
CA TYR A 56 4.75 -7.46 7.69
C TYR A 56 6.00 -6.60 7.75
N ARG A 57 5.90 -5.39 7.23
CA ARG A 57 6.83 -4.30 7.49
C ARG A 57 6.16 -2.96 7.29
N HIS A 58 6.77 -1.90 7.78
CA HIS A 58 6.40 -0.54 7.39
C HIS A 58 7.55 0.15 6.65
N VAL A 59 7.17 1.06 5.77
CA VAL A 59 8.07 1.97 5.07
C VAL A 59 7.74 3.38 5.51
N GLN A 60 8.76 4.12 5.95
CA GLN A 60 8.62 5.49 6.38
C GLN A 60 9.23 6.41 5.32
N LEU A 61 8.37 7.23 4.72
CA LEU A 61 8.77 8.26 3.77
C LEU A 61 9.28 9.50 4.50
N PRO A 62 10.25 10.23 3.93
CA PRO A 62 10.60 11.56 4.42
C PRO A 62 9.37 12.47 4.41
N LYS A 63 9.10 13.20 5.49
CA LYS A 63 7.90 14.06 5.59
C LYS A 63 7.81 15.11 4.48
N ASN A 64 8.96 15.55 3.96
CA ASN A 64 9.03 16.49 2.83
C ASN A 64 8.64 15.84 1.49
N MET A 65 8.91 14.54 1.33
CA MET A 65 8.51 13.77 0.15
C MET A 65 7.00 13.75 -0.02
N LEU A 66 6.24 13.65 1.09
CA LEU A 66 4.76 13.67 1.04
C LEU A 66 4.19 14.89 0.31
N LYS A 67 4.88 16.03 0.32
CA LYS A 67 4.42 17.25 -0.36
C LYS A 67 4.68 17.22 -1.87
N GLN A 68 5.59 16.37 -2.32
CA GLN A 68 5.95 16.20 -3.73
C GLN A 68 5.18 15.07 -4.40
N ILE A 69 4.51 14.22 -3.61
CA ILE A 69 3.64 13.16 -4.13
C ILE A 69 2.44 13.79 -4.86
N PRO A 70 2.06 13.25 -6.04
CA PRO A 70 0.90 13.76 -6.79
C PRO A 70 -0.39 13.70 -5.98
N LYS A 71 -1.24 14.72 -6.12
CA LYS A 71 -2.51 14.84 -5.37
C LYS A 71 -3.43 13.64 -5.58
N GLU A 72 -3.33 12.98 -6.73
CA GLU A 72 -4.11 11.80 -7.09
C GLU A 72 -3.77 10.59 -6.23
N TYR A 73 -2.60 10.56 -5.59
CA TYR A 73 -2.23 9.54 -4.60
C TYR A 73 -2.68 9.91 -3.19
N HIS A 74 -3.18 11.13 -2.97
CA HIS A 74 -3.71 11.53 -1.68
C HIS A 74 -5.20 11.24 -1.56
N ASP A 75 -5.60 10.87 -0.35
CA ASP A 75 -7.00 10.84 0.09
C ASP A 75 -7.35 12.23 0.65
N SER A 76 -8.04 13.03 -0.16
CA SER A 76 -8.45 14.39 0.21
C SER A 76 -9.37 14.47 1.43
N GLN A 77 -10.07 13.38 1.78
CA GLN A 77 -10.96 13.37 2.93
C GLN A 77 -10.21 13.09 4.23
N LYS A 78 -9.17 12.24 4.15
CA LYS A 78 -8.44 11.74 5.32
C LYS A 78 -7.09 12.42 5.56
N GLY A 79 -6.59 13.20 4.61
CA GLY A 79 -5.27 13.84 4.73
C GLY A 79 -4.10 12.84 4.72
N THR A 80 -4.34 11.66 4.16
CA THR A 80 -3.37 10.55 4.08
C THR A 80 -3.09 10.21 2.62
N LEU A 81 -2.19 9.25 2.37
CA LEU A 81 -2.10 8.61 1.08
C LEU A 81 -3.26 7.63 0.90
N LYS A 82 -3.67 7.45 -0.35
CA LYS A 82 -4.46 6.31 -0.78
C LYS A 82 -3.68 5.02 -0.56
N LEU A 83 -4.39 3.90 -0.58
CA LEU A 83 -3.73 2.62 -0.82
C LEU A 83 -3.15 2.62 -2.23
N LEU A 84 -1.97 2.03 -2.40
CA LEU A 84 -1.18 2.13 -3.63
C LEU A 84 -1.00 0.76 -4.26
N TRP A 85 -1.08 0.72 -5.59
CA TRP A 85 -0.70 -0.45 -6.38
C TRP A 85 0.82 -0.67 -6.36
N GLU A 86 1.25 -1.88 -6.73
CA GLU A 86 2.68 -2.22 -6.78
C GLU A 86 3.47 -1.29 -7.68
N GLU A 87 2.92 -0.98 -8.85
CA GLU A 87 3.51 -0.08 -9.83
C GLU A 87 3.62 1.35 -9.29
N GLU A 88 2.63 1.80 -8.51
CA GLU A 88 2.59 3.15 -7.95
C GLU A 88 3.65 3.31 -6.85
N TRP A 89 3.71 2.39 -5.88
CA TRP A 89 4.69 2.52 -4.80
C TRP A 89 6.12 2.27 -5.26
N ARG A 90 6.33 1.37 -6.25
CA ARG A 90 7.65 1.19 -6.88
C ARG A 90 8.08 2.44 -7.65
N ALA A 91 7.16 3.10 -8.35
CA ALA A 91 7.46 4.32 -9.10
C ALA A 91 7.89 5.48 -8.20
N MET A 92 7.46 5.51 -6.93
CA MET A 92 7.90 6.48 -5.93
C MET A 92 9.30 6.20 -5.37
N GLY A 93 9.96 5.11 -5.76
CA GLY A 93 11.29 4.74 -5.29
C GLY A 93 11.31 3.81 -4.08
N ILE A 94 10.14 3.33 -3.61
CA ILE A 94 10.10 2.27 -2.60
C ILE A 94 10.59 0.97 -3.24
N THR A 95 11.65 0.38 -2.68
CA THR A 95 12.28 -0.83 -3.19
C THR A 95 12.21 -1.95 -2.16
N GLN A 96 11.53 -3.03 -2.52
CA GLN A 96 11.43 -4.26 -1.74
C GLN A 96 11.24 -5.46 -2.68
N SER A 97 11.38 -6.67 -2.13
CA SER A 97 11.18 -7.92 -2.86
C SER A 97 9.76 -8.03 -3.43
N LEU A 98 9.49 -9.09 -4.21
CA LEU A 98 8.15 -9.35 -4.75
C LEU A 98 7.16 -9.79 -3.66
N GLY A 99 5.88 -9.57 -3.94
CA GLY A 99 4.74 -10.05 -3.14
C GLY A 99 4.25 -9.13 -2.03
N TRP A 100 4.88 -7.97 -1.82
CA TRP A 100 4.45 -7.00 -0.82
C TRP A 100 3.24 -6.19 -1.30
N GLU A 101 2.20 -6.15 -0.48
CA GLU A 101 0.99 -5.40 -0.70
C GLU A 101 0.86 -4.25 0.32
N HIS A 102 0.62 -3.02 -0.17
CA HIS A 102 0.24 -1.89 0.67
C HIS A 102 -1.21 -2.07 1.11
N TYR A 103 -1.41 -2.50 2.35
CA TYR A 103 -2.72 -3.02 2.81
C TYR A 103 -3.49 -2.06 3.71
N GLU A 104 -2.78 -1.15 4.39
CA GLU A 104 -3.41 -0.23 5.33
C GLU A 104 -2.66 1.10 5.41
N VAL A 105 -3.41 2.16 5.72
CA VAL A 105 -2.91 3.51 5.87
C VAL A 105 -2.97 3.91 7.33
N HIS A 106 -1.82 4.29 7.90
CA HIS A 106 -1.73 4.75 9.28
C HIS A 106 -2.08 6.24 9.38
N GLU A 107 -3.34 6.55 9.74
CA GLU A 107 -3.86 7.93 9.75
C GLU A 107 -3.09 8.91 10.67
N PRO A 108 -2.65 8.52 11.88
CA PRO A 108 -1.85 9.39 12.75
C PRO A 108 -0.52 9.83 12.13
N GLU A 109 0.08 9.00 11.28
CA GLU A 109 1.39 9.25 10.67
C GLU A 109 1.34 8.92 9.17
N PRO A 110 0.85 9.84 8.31
CA PRO A 110 0.58 9.59 6.88
C PRO A 110 1.83 9.28 6.04
N HIS A 111 3.01 9.43 6.64
CA HIS A 111 4.30 9.11 6.04
C HIS A 111 4.73 7.66 6.29
N ILE A 112 3.95 6.89 7.05
CA ILE A 112 4.18 5.47 7.32
C ILE A 112 3.21 4.65 6.46
N LEU A 113 3.75 3.81 5.59
CA LEU A 113 3.01 2.90 4.71
C LEU A 113 3.16 1.48 5.23
N LEU A 114 2.04 0.76 5.37
CA LEU A 114 2.01 -0.59 5.94
C LEU A 114 1.95 -1.65 4.84
N PHE A 115 2.91 -2.56 4.84
CA PHE A 115 3.01 -3.62 3.84
C PHE A 115 2.85 -4.99 4.50
N LYS A 116 2.16 -5.90 3.78
CA LYS A 116 2.07 -7.32 4.14
C LYS A 116 2.37 -8.20 2.93
N ARG A 117 2.83 -9.42 3.16
CA ARG A 117 3.04 -10.46 2.14
C ARG A 117 2.72 -11.83 2.72
N PRO A 118 2.05 -12.75 2.00
CA PRO A 118 1.85 -14.11 2.48
C PRO A 118 3.17 -14.82 2.77
N ILE A 119 3.28 -15.57 3.88
CA ILE A 119 4.51 -16.30 4.24
C ILE A 119 4.93 -17.30 3.15
N ASN A 120 3.95 -17.92 2.51
CA ASN A 120 4.15 -18.90 1.44
C ASN A 120 4.13 -18.26 0.04
N TYR A 121 4.47 -16.98 -0.09
CA TYR A 121 4.47 -16.31 -1.38
C TYR A 121 5.47 -16.98 -2.35
N ALA A 122 4.95 -17.50 -3.46
CA ALA A 122 5.71 -17.94 -4.61
C ALA A 122 5.47 -16.95 -5.76
N PRO A 123 6.53 -16.41 -6.39
CA PRO A 123 6.35 -15.60 -7.59
C PRO A 123 5.72 -16.45 -8.70
N PRO A 124 4.85 -15.88 -9.55
CA PRO A 124 4.27 -16.62 -10.67
C PRO A 124 5.38 -17.15 -11.58
N GLU A 125 5.31 -18.43 -11.97
CA GLU A 125 6.35 -19.14 -12.73
C GLU A 125 6.57 -18.62 -14.16
N HIS A 126 5.72 -17.71 -14.66
CA HIS A 126 5.83 -17.14 -15.99
C HIS A 126 5.68 -15.61 -15.97
N PRO A 127 6.63 -14.84 -16.51
CA PRO A 127 6.42 -13.42 -16.78
C PRO A 127 5.38 -13.25 -17.90
N ILE A 128 4.40 -12.39 -17.65
CA ILE A 128 3.44 -11.88 -18.65
C ILE A 128 4.13 -10.94 -19.63
#